data_AF-A0AAW0AGE5-F1
#
_entry.id   AF-A0AAW0AGE5-F1
#
_cell.length_a   1.000
_cell.length_b   1.000
_cell.length_c   1.000
_cell.angle_alpha   90.00
_cell.angle_beta   90.00
_cell.angle_gamma   90.00
#
_symmetry.space_group_name_H-M   'P 1'
#
loop_
_entity.id
_entity.type
_entity.pdbx_description
1 polymer ?
#
loop_
_entity_poly.entity_id
_entity_poly.type
_entity_poly.pdbx_seq_one_letter_code
_entity_poly.pdbx_strand_id
1 'polypeptide(L)'
;MCVHKTSSHSSSTNSGRRNSGIGLTPLLATPAAPPRSAKRGEKAKTKAIFRLDARLRVVLNALGILAFFVFHCTWATANAYSSPSVVLASTNPDESQHIIDDFRDAYYWLRQNTPETAVVMSWWDSHIATVGKAMSSSEEVAYPILRKDDVDYVLVIFGGLLGYSGHDINKFLWMVRIAQGVWPDEIQEPNYFTPQGEYRVDERASNAMKNSLMYKMSYYRFAELLGGGQATDRVRQQQVPKIGPTSDYLDEAYTPENWIMRIYEVRKEDFLGCDLKSANAFAKGKKRKRSKPVSRRRAIH
;
A
#
# COMPACT_ATOMS: atom_id res chain seq x y z
N MET A 1 -6.85 21.66 -17.96
CA MET A 1 -5.51 22.26 -17.92
C MET A 1 -4.86 22.02 -19.28
N CYS A 2 -4.87 23.04 -20.14
CA CYS A 2 -4.24 23.02 -21.47
C CYS A 2 -2.72 23.22 -21.33
N VAL A 3 -1.96 22.52 -22.17
CA VAL A 3 -0.49 22.57 -22.21
C VAL A 3 -0.05 23.79 -23.03
N HIS A 4 0.70 24.68 -22.40
CA HIS A 4 1.43 25.77 -23.04
C HIS A 4 2.64 25.21 -23.82
N LYS A 5 2.80 25.65 -25.06
CA LYS A 5 4.02 25.49 -25.87
C LYS A 5 4.64 26.88 -26.01
N THR A 6 5.84 27.08 -25.45
CA THR A 6 6.60 28.32 -25.57
C THR A 6 7.42 28.32 -26.86
N SER A 7 7.19 29.35 -27.67
CA SER A 7 8.04 29.79 -28.77
C SER A 7 9.07 30.80 -28.29
N SER A 8 10.25 30.85 -28.91
CA SER A 8 11.11 32.04 -28.93
C SER A 8 11.56 32.34 -30.36
N HIS A 9 11.26 33.57 -30.77
CA HIS A 9 11.59 34.26 -32.02
C HIS A 9 13.10 34.52 -32.21
N SER A 10 13.54 34.73 -33.46
CA SER A 10 14.03 36.04 -33.97
C SER A 10 14.41 35.93 -35.46
N SER A 11 13.75 36.67 -36.36
CA SER A 11 14.20 37.91 -37.07
C SER A 11 15.21 37.65 -38.21
N SER A 12 15.18 38.23 -39.41
CA SER A 12 14.38 39.29 -40.04
C SER A 12 14.88 39.44 -41.51
N THR A 13 14.02 39.92 -42.42
CA THR A 13 14.29 40.89 -43.53
C THR A 13 15.33 40.56 -44.63
N ASN A 14 15.23 40.91 -45.92
CA ASN A 14 14.26 41.62 -46.77
C ASN A 14 14.80 41.63 -48.23
N SER A 15 13.90 41.74 -49.23
CA SER A 15 14.09 42.23 -50.62
C SER A 15 14.97 41.37 -51.57
N GLY A 16 14.75 41.27 -52.89
CA GLY A 16 13.78 41.87 -53.81
C GLY A 16 14.34 41.83 -55.26
N ARG A 17 13.44 41.65 -56.25
CA ARG A 17 13.52 42.05 -57.68
C ARG A 17 14.29 41.25 -58.77
N ARG A 18 13.49 40.57 -59.60
CA ARG A 18 13.33 40.55 -61.09
C ARG A 18 14.49 40.86 -62.08
N ASN A 19 14.71 39.87 -62.96
CA ASN A 19 14.72 39.80 -64.45
C ASN A 19 15.72 40.52 -65.39
N SER A 20 16.34 39.67 -66.24
CA SER A 20 16.59 39.73 -67.71
C SER A 20 17.57 40.75 -68.34
N GLY A 21 18.51 40.23 -69.15
CA GLY A 21 19.29 40.94 -70.17
C GLY A 21 20.18 39.99 -71.00
N ILE A 22 20.27 40.24 -72.31
CA ILE A 22 20.70 39.35 -73.42
C ILE A 22 22.04 39.82 -74.04
N GLY A 23 22.83 38.91 -74.64
CA GLY A 23 23.90 39.19 -75.65
C GLY A 23 24.95 38.07 -75.75
N LEU A 24 24.90 37.15 -76.74
CA LEU A 24 25.49 37.16 -78.11
C LEU A 24 27.02 36.90 -78.23
N THR A 25 27.40 35.60 -78.42
CA THR A 25 28.27 34.97 -79.47
C THR A 25 29.61 35.60 -79.98
N PRO A 26 30.52 34.88 -80.72
CA PRO A 26 31.10 33.52 -80.55
C PRO A 26 32.62 33.41 -81.02
N LEU A 27 33.13 32.16 -81.18
CA LEU A 27 34.23 31.68 -82.07
C LEU A 27 35.73 31.92 -81.69
N LEU A 28 36.48 30.83 -81.41
CA LEU A 28 37.41 30.20 -82.38
C LEU A 28 38.05 28.90 -81.82
N ALA A 29 38.35 27.97 -82.72
CA ALA A 29 38.78 26.60 -82.47
C ALA A 29 40.32 26.42 -82.36
N THR A 30 40.70 25.44 -81.51
CA THR A 30 41.87 24.51 -81.49
C THR A 30 42.95 24.57 -82.60
N PRO A 31 44.24 24.24 -82.31
CA PRO A 31 44.66 22.81 -82.32
C PRO A 31 45.78 22.38 -81.34
N ALA A 32 45.92 21.05 -81.28
CA ALA A 32 46.73 20.20 -80.40
C ALA A 32 48.19 20.01 -80.84
N ALA A 33 49.07 19.57 -79.91
CA ALA A 33 50.07 18.48 -80.04
C ALA A 33 50.81 18.23 -78.67
N PRO A 34 51.63 17.17 -78.45
CA PRO A 34 51.21 15.99 -77.68
C PRO A 34 52.25 15.59 -76.57
N PRO A 35 52.38 14.33 -76.13
CA PRO A 35 52.04 13.85 -74.79
C PRO A 35 53.25 13.58 -73.87
N ARG A 36 53.09 13.61 -72.53
CA ARG A 36 53.98 12.82 -71.64
C ARG A 36 53.50 12.59 -70.21
N SER A 37 53.67 11.33 -69.83
CA SER A 37 53.52 10.66 -68.53
C SER A 37 52.09 10.37 -68.05
N ALA A 38 51.70 9.12 -68.24
CA ALA A 38 50.61 8.47 -67.52
C ALA A 38 50.87 8.55 -66.01
N LYS A 39 50.12 9.40 -65.31
CA LYS A 39 49.93 9.22 -63.87
C LYS A 39 48.97 8.06 -63.67
N ARG A 40 49.59 6.91 -63.41
CA ARG A 40 49.03 5.67 -62.86
C ARG A 40 47.78 5.98 -62.04
N GLY A 41 46.64 5.46 -62.48
CA GLY A 41 45.36 5.63 -61.81
C GLY A 41 45.47 5.29 -60.33
N GLU A 42 45.25 6.28 -59.49
CA GLU A 42 45.00 6.06 -58.08
C GLU A 42 43.62 5.41 -58.01
N LYS A 43 43.60 4.07 -58.02
CA LYS A 43 42.40 3.33 -57.65
C LYS A 43 42.06 3.81 -56.24
N ALA A 44 41.02 4.62 -56.13
CA ALA A 44 40.37 4.87 -54.86
C ALA A 44 40.05 3.49 -54.28
N LYS A 45 40.89 3.02 -53.35
CA LYS A 45 40.58 1.85 -52.55
C LYS A 45 39.38 2.30 -51.76
N THR A 46 38.19 1.91 -52.20
CA THR A 46 36.97 1.91 -51.40
C THR A 46 37.39 1.23 -50.11
N LYS A 47 37.68 2.03 -49.07
CA LYS A 47 38.20 1.53 -47.81
C LYS A 47 37.18 0.49 -47.37
N ALA A 48 37.56 -0.78 -47.35
CA ALA A 48 36.68 -1.83 -46.91
C ALA A 48 36.19 -1.44 -45.51
N ILE A 49 34.92 -1.04 -45.42
CA ILE A 49 34.25 -0.50 -44.23
C ILE A 49 34.16 -1.54 -43.09
N PHE A 50 34.69 -2.75 -43.30
CA PHE A 50 34.80 -3.81 -42.31
C PHE A 50 36.26 -4.12 -41.97
N ARG A 51 36.94 -3.21 -41.25
CA ARG A 51 38.17 -3.59 -40.51
C ARG A 51 37.77 -4.52 -39.36
N LEU A 52 38.56 -5.57 -39.12
CA LEU A 52 38.43 -6.50 -37.99
C LEU A 52 38.20 -5.74 -36.66
N ASP A 53 38.86 -4.60 -36.51
CA ASP A 53 38.77 -3.67 -35.37
C ASP A 53 37.35 -3.14 -35.10
N ALA A 54 36.53 -2.94 -36.13
CA ALA A 54 35.15 -2.49 -35.94
C ALA A 54 34.26 -3.65 -35.47
N ARG A 55 34.44 -4.85 -36.04
CA ARG A 55 33.73 -6.06 -35.62
C ARG A 55 34.08 -6.45 -34.18
N LEU A 56 35.36 -6.40 -33.82
CA LEU A 56 35.82 -6.71 -32.46
C LEU A 56 35.23 -5.72 -31.44
N ARG A 57 35.16 -4.43 -31.76
CA ARG A 57 34.54 -3.42 -30.89
C ARG A 57 33.05 -3.63 -30.69
N VAL A 58 32.31 -3.99 -31.75
CA VAL A 58 30.88 -4.32 -31.64
C VAL A 58 30.66 -5.58 -30.82
N VAL A 59 31.45 -6.63 -31.05
CA VAL A 59 31.37 -7.89 -30.28
C VAL A 59 31.73 -7.66 -28.82
N LEU A 60 32.80 -6.90 -28.53
CA LEU A 60 33.21 -6.59 -27.16
C LEU A 60 32.18 -5.72 -26.43
N ASN A 61 31.56 -4.77 -27.13
CA ASN A 61 30.46 -3.97 -26.57
C ASN A 61 29.22 -4.84 -26.30
N ALA A 62 28.84 -5.73 -27.23
CA ALA A 62 27.74 -6.66 -27.04
C ALA A 62 27.99 -7.63 -25.87
N LEU A 63 29.20 -8.19 -25.77
CA LEU A 63 29.61 -9.03 -24.63
C LEU A 63 29.62 -8.23 -23.32
N GLY A 64 30.04 -6.97 -23.36
CA GLY A 64 30.01 -6.07 -22.21
C GLY A 64 28.58 -5.78 -21.72
N ILE A 65 27.64 -5.54 -22.63
CA ILE A 65 26.22 -5.36 -22.30
C ILE A 65 25.63 -6.65 -21.72
N LEU A 66 25.95 -7.82 -22.30
CA LEU A 66 25.49 -9.11 -21.78
C LEU A 66 26.07 -9.41 -20.39
N ALA A 67 27.36 -9.14 -20.16
CA ALA A 67 27.99 -9.30 -18.86
C ALA A 67 27.38 -8.34 -17.81
N PHE A 68 27.14 -7.08 -18.18
CA PHE A 68 26.45 -6.12 -17.33
C PHE A 68 25.02 -6.56 -17.03
N PHE A 69 24.30 -7.11 -18.01
CA PHE A 69 22.96 -7.67 -17.81
C PHE A 69 22.97 -8.81 -16.79
N VAL A 70 23.89 -9.77 -16.92
CA VAL A 70 24.03 -10.88 -15.96
C VAL A 70 24.36 -10.37 -14.57
N PHE A 71 25.30 -9.43 -14.45
CA PHE A 71 25.65 -8.82 -13.17
C PHE A 71 24.45 -8.08 -12.55
N HIS A 72 23.75 -7.26 -13.34
CA HIS A 72 22.58 -6.51 -12.90
C HIS A 72 21.45 -7.43 -12.44
N CYS A 73 21.12 -8.48 -13.22
CA CYS A 73 20.11 -9.45 -12.85
C CYS A 73 20.50 -10.20 -11.57
N THR A 74 21.76 -10.58 -11.41
CA THR A 74 22.24 -11.27 -10.20
C THR A 74 22.14 -10.37 -8.97
N TRP A 75 22.59 -9.12 -9.08
CA TRP A 75 22.50 -8.15 -7.99
C TRP A 75 21.04 -7.81 -7.63
N ALA A 76 20.18 -7.59 -8.64
CA ALA A 76 18.76 -7.32 -8.43
C ALA A 76 18.05 -8.52 -7.79
N THR A 77 18.36 -9.74 -8.24
CA THR A 77 17.81 -10.97 -7.65
C THR A 77 18.22 -11.11 -6.19
N ALA A 78 19.51 -10.90 -5.89
CA ALA A 78 20.04 -11.05 -4.54
C ALA A 78 19.49 -9.99 -3.56
N ASN A 79 19.35 -8.73 -3.97
CA ASN A 79 19.05 -7.62 -3.05
C ASN A 79 17.57 -7.19 -3.06
N ALA A 80 16.84 -7.39 -4.15
CA ALA A 80 15.47 -6.91 -4.29
C ALA A 80 14.42 -8.03 -4.26
N TYR A 81 14.74 -9.20 -4.82
CA TYR A 81 13.77 -10.30 -4.98
C TYR A 81 13.93 -11.42 -3.95
N SER A 82 15.13 -11.60 -3.38
CA SER A 82 15.43 -12.69 -2.45
C SER A 82 15.20 -12.33 -0.97
N SER A 83 14.03 -11.73 -0.66
CA SER A 83 13.65 -11.37 0.70
C SER A 83 12.39 -12.16 1.12
N PRO A 84 12.46 -13.03 2.14
CA PRO A 84 11.29 -13.78 2.59
C PRO A 84 10.24 -12.84 3.21
N SER A 85 8.96 -13.07 2.92
CA SER A 85 7.85 -12.26 3.47
C SER A 85 7.23 -12.86 4.74
N VAL A 86 7.52 -14.13 5.04
CA VAL A 86 6.99 -14.85 6.21
C VAL A 86 7.77 -14.53 7.48
N VAL A 87 9.06 -14.24 7.33
CA VAL A 87 9.99 -13.98 8.42
C VAL A 87 10.57 -12.60 8.18
N LEU A 88 10.37 -11.69 9.14
CA LEU A 88 10.86 -10.32 9.01
C LEU A 88 12.24 -10.24 9.67
N ALA A 89 13.27 -9.87 8.91
CA ALA A 89 14.59 -9.59 9.47
C ALA A 89 14.67 -8.12 9.86
N SER A 90 14.96 -7.84 11.13
CA SER A 90 15.33 -6.51 11.61
C SER A 90 16.82 -6.53 12.00
N THR A 91 17.59 -5.55 11.53
CA THR A 91 18.97 -5.36 12.00
C THR A 91 18.96 -4.47 13.23
N ASN A 92 19.46 -5.01 14.34
CA ASN A 92 19.67 -4.26 15.56
C ASN A 92 20.81 -3.24 15.39
N PRO A 93 20.91 -2.24 16.29
CA PRO A 93 22.02 -1.26 16.29
C PRO A 93 23.42 -1.88 16.44
N ASP A 94 23.51 -3.12 16.92
CA ASP A 94 24.74 -3.90 17.07
C ASP A 94 25.05 -4.79 15.85
N GLU A 95 24.38 -4.55 14.72
CA GLU A 95 24.45 -5.34 13.48
C GLU A 95 23.97 -6.79 13.59
N SER A 96 23.49 -7.23 14.76
CA SER A 96 22.86 -8.54 14.89
C SER A 96 21.50 -8.56 14.17
N GLN A 97 21.17 -9.70 13.56
CA GLN A 97 19.87 -9.91 12.95
C GLN A 97 18.88 -10.42 14.00
N HIS A 98 17.85 -9.62 14.30
CA HIS A 98 16.69 -10.05 15.04
C HIS A 98 15.63 -10.55 14.05
N ILE A 99 15.38 -11.85 14.10
CA ILE A 99 14.43 -12.53 13.22
C ILE A 99 13.06 -12.52 13.91
N ILE A 100 12.11 -11.79 13.34
CA ILE A 100 10.74 -11.70 13.81
C ILE A 100 9.91 -12.77 13.09
N ASP A 101 9.33 -13.67 13.88
CA ASP A 101 8.61 -14.84 13.40
C ASP A 101 7.15 -14.93 13.86
N ASP A 102 6.57 -13.79 14.21
CA ASP A 102 5.21 -13.68 14.73
C ASP A 102 4.14 -14.30 13.80
N PHE A 103 4.36 -14.27 12.47
CA PHE A 103 3.44 -14.88 11.52
C PHE A 103 3.34 -16.39 11.74
N ARG A 104 4.47 -17.11 11.77
CA ARG A 104 4.44 -18.57 11.97
C ARG A 104 3.91 -18.88 13.35
N ASP A 105 4.34 -18.15 14.38
CA ASP A 105 3.90 -18.35 15.76
C ASP A 105 2.37 -18.24 15.91
N ALA A 106 1.77 -17.17 15.39
CA ALA A 106 0.31 -16.98 15.42
C ALA A 106 -0.45 -18.08 14.66
N TYR A 107 0.03 -18.49 13.47
CA TYR A 107 -0.59 -19.59 12.73
C TYR A 107 -0.43 -20.94 13.43
N TYR A 108 0.71 -21.19 14.09
CA TYR A 108 0.90 -22.39 14.90
C TYR A 108 0.01 -22.40 16.13
N TRP A 109 -0.20 -21.24 16.76
CA TRP A 109 -1.13 -21.11 17.88
C TRP A 109 -2.55 -21.46 17.44
N LEU A 110 -3.05 -20.91 16.33
CA LEU A 110 -4.36 -21.27 15.78
C LEU A 110 -4.46 -22.78 15.58
N ARG A 111 -3.48 -23.37 14.88
CA ARG A 111 -3.49 -24.80 14.56
C ARG A 111 -3.54 -25.72 15.79
N GLN A 112 -2.94 -25.32 16.90
CA GLN A 112 -2.84 -26.17 18.10
C GLN A 112 -3.94 -25.91 19.13
N ASN A 113 -4.53 -24.72 19.13
CA ASN A 113 -5.43 -24.27 20.21
C ASN A 113 -6.88 -24.07 19.77
N THR A 114 -7.18 -24.10 18.47
CA THR A 114 -8.56 -23.98 17.97
C THR A 114 -9.09 -25.31 17.45
N PRO A 115 -10.42 -25.55 17.52
CA PRO A 115 -11.03 -26.70 16.85
C PRO A 115 -10.74 -26.73 15.34
N GLU A 116 -10.68 -27.92 14.73
CA GLU A 116 -10.45 -28.07 13.28
C GLU A 116 -11.57 -27.45 12.42
N THR A 117 -12.76 -27.29 12.99
CA THR A 117 -13.93 -26.67 12.34
C THR A 117 -14.00 -25.16 12.56
N ALA A 118 -13.05 -24.56 13.27
CA ALA A 118 -13.10 -23.15 13.62
C ALA A 118 -12.99 -22.26 12.37
N VAL A 119 -13.88 -21.27 12.27
CA VAL A 119 -13.87 -20.31 11.16
C VAL A 119 -13.10 -19.07 11.55
N VAL A 120 -12.01 -18.78 10.81
CA VAL A 120 -11.17 -17.61 11.02
C VAL A 120 -11.44 -16.58 9.92
N MET A 121 -11.86 -15.37 10.30
CA MET A 121 -12.06 -14.24 9.38
C MET A 121 -10.81 -13.36 9.32
N SER A 122 -10.47 -12.90 8.12
CA SER A 122 -9.34 -12.02 7.82
C SER A 122 -9.66 -11.06 6.65
N TRP A 123 -8.82 -10.05 6.43
CA TRP A 123 -9.06 -9.05 5.37
C TRP A 123 -9.10 -9.65 3.95
N TRP A 124 -8.43 -10.77 3.70
CA TRP A 124 -8.32 -11.37 2.37
C TRP A 124 -9.40 -12.42 2.06
N ASP A 125 -10.43 -12.53 2.90
CA ASP A 125 -11.48 -13.52 2.67
C ASP A 125 -12.33 -13.20 1.43
N SER A 126 -12.96 -14.24 0.87
CA SER A 126 -13.72 -14.16 -0.39
C SER A 126 -14.86 -13.14 -0.37
N HIS A 127 -15.42 -12.84 0.80
CA HIS A 127 -16.46 -11.83 0.98
C HIS A 127 -15.88 -10.46 1.41
N ILE A 128 -14.91 -9.96 0.64
CA ILE A 128 -14.14 -8.74 0.96
C ILE A 128 -15.01 -7.50 1.25
N ALA A 129 -16.20 -7.40 0.65
CA ALA A 129 -17.14 -6.31 0.93
C ALA A 129 -17.78 -6.47 2.32
N THR A 130 -18.27 -7.66 2.67
CA THR A 130 -18.87 -7.95 3.98
C THR A 130 -17.83 -7.81 5.09
N VAL A 131 -16.62 -8.33 4.89
CA VAL A 131 -15.49 -8.13 5.80
C VAL A 131 -15.17 -6.65 5.92
N GLY A 132 -15.08 -5.92 4.80
CA GLY A 132 -14.85 -4.48 4.80
C GLY A 132 -15.91 -3.72 5.60
N LYS A 133 -17.18 -4.10 5.46
CA LYS A 133 -18.28 -3.54 6.25
C LYS A 133 -18.12 -3.85 7.74
N ALA A 134 -17.88 -5.10 8.12
CA ALA A 134 -17.70 -5.49 9.52
C ALA A 134 -16.50 -4.74 10.15
N MET A 135 -15.36 -4.72 9.48
CA MET A 135 -14.12 -4.09 9.96
C MET A 135 -14.24 -2.56 10.08
N SER A 136 -14.99 -1.93 9.18
CA SER A 136 -15.18 -0.48 9.17
C SER A 136 -16.33 0.02 10.06
N SER A 137 -17.23 -0.86 10.46
CA SER A 137 -18.39 -0.54 11.30
C SER A 137 -18.06 -0.56 12.80
N SER A 138 -18.98 -0.04 13.62
CA SER A 138 -18.92 -0.24 15.06
C SER A 138 -19.11 -1.71 15.43
N GLU A 139 -18.59 -2.09 16.59
CA GLU A 139 -18.70 -3.46 17.11
C GLU A 139 -20.14 -3.98 17.19
N GLU A 140 -21.11 -3.11 17.50
CA GLU A 140 -22.54 -3.44 17.58
C GLU A 140 -23.13 -3.81 16.20
N VAL A 141 -22.60 -3.25 15.12
CA VAL A 141 -23.01 -3.55 13.74
C VAL A 141 -22.20 -4.71 13.17
N ALA A 142 -20.91 -4.79 13.53
CA ALA A 142 -20.02 -5.84 13.07
C ALA A 142 -20.37 -7.20 13.68
N TYR A 143 -20.74 -7.25 14.97
CA TYR A 143 -21.01 -8.50 15.67
C TYR A 143 -22.11 -9.36 15.01
N PRO A 144 -23.30 -8.84 14.66
CA PRO A 144 -24.29 -9.62 13.91
C PRO A 144 -23.80 -10.13 12.56
N ILE A 145 -22.90 -9.40 11.89
CA ILE A 145 -22.31 -9.82 10.61
C ILE A 145 -21.37 -11.01 10.85
N LEU A 146 -20.48 -10.91 11.85
CA LEU A 146 -19.58 -11.99 12.24
C LEU A 146 -20.34 -13.26 12.63
N ARG A 147 -21.45 -13.13 13.38
CA ARG A 147 -22.30 -14.26 13.75
C ARG A 147 -23.04 -14.87 12.56
N LYS A 148 -23.51 -14.04 11.62
CA LYS A 148 -24.20 -14.51 10.41
C LYS A 148 -23.28 -15.34 9.50
N ASP A 149 -22.00 -14.97 9.45
CA ASP A 149 -20.98 -15.67 8.67
C ASP A 149 -20.30 -16.81 9.47
N ASP A 150 -20.83 -17.15 10.65
CA ASP A 150 -20.37 -18.21 11.56
C ASP A 150 -18.88 -18.10 11.92
N VAL A 151 -18.40 -16.88 12.16
CA VAL A 151 -17.00 -16.61 12.51
C VAL A 151 -16.75 -16.88 13.99
N ASP A 152 -15.72 -17.68 14.27
CA ASP A 152 -15.22 -17.95 15.63
C ASP A 152 -14.06 -17.03 15.99
N TYR A 153 -13.13 -16.80 15.06
CA TYR A 153 -11.93 -15.98 15.31
C TYR A 153 -11.76 -14.90 14.24
N VAL A 154 -11.23 -13.75 14.64
CA VAL A 154 -10.87 -12.65 13.76
C VAL A 154 -9.37 -12.39 13.87
N LEU A 155 -8.69 -12.38 12.74
CA LEU A 155 -7.26 -12.08 12.65
C LEU A 155 -7.03 -10.67 12.13
N VAL A 156 -6.15 -9.92 12.79
CA VAL A 156 -5.72 -8.58 12.38
C VAL A 156 -4.21 -8.45 12.41
N ILE A 157 -3.63 -7.90 11.35
CA ILE A 157 -2.20 -7.55 11.30
C ILE A 157 -2.02 -6.13 11.83
N PHE A 158 -1.23 -5.99 12.89
CA PHE A 158 -0.88 -4.72 13.51
C PHE A 158 0.63 -4.47 13.40
N GLY A 159 1.04 -3.27 13.01
CA GLY A 159 2.47 -2.95 12.83
C GLY A 159 2.93 -1.76 13.64
N GLY A 160 2.10 -1.21 14.52
CA GLY A 160 2.37 0.05 15.21
C GLY A 160 3.52 -0.03 16.20
N LEU A 161 3.85 -1.20 16.74
CA LEU A 161 4.96 -1.38 17.68
C LEU A 161 6.33 -1.33 16.99
N LEU A 162 6.50 -2.09 15.91
CA LEU A 162 7.78 -2.22 15.21
C LEU A 162 7.95 -1.29 14.01
N GLY A 163 6.87 -0.67 13.52
CA GLY A 163 6.91 0.11 12.28
C GLY A 163 6.67 -0.72 11.02
N TYR A 164 5.98 -1.86 11.12
CA TYR A 164 5.70 -2.72 9.97
C TYR A 164 4.62 -2.12 9.06
N SER A 165 5.00 -1.60 7.90
CA SER A 165 4.08 -0.89 6.99
C SER A 165 3.03 -1.79 6.31
N GLY A 166 3.21 -3.12 6.29
CA GLY A 166 2.30 -4.06 5.65
C GLY A 166 1.01 -4.38 6.42
N HIS A 167 0.77 -3.70 7.56
CA HIS A 167 -0.34 -3.98 8.48
C HIS A 167 -1.72 -3.49 7.97
N ASP A 168 -2.80 -3.90 8.64
CA ASP A 168 -4.17 -3.68 8.15
C ASP A 168 -4.68 -2.24 8.28
N ILE A 169 -4.22 -1.46 9.28
CA ILE A 169 -4.59 -0.02 9.36
C ILE A 169 -4.11 0.79 8.13
N ASN A 170 -3.01 0.41 7.45
CA ASN A 170 -2.55 1.09 6.23
C ASN A 170 -3.45 0.74 5.04
N LYS A 171 -4.06 -0.44 5.08
CA LYS A 171 -4.96 -0.95 4.05
C LYS A 171 -6.42 -0.58 4.34
N PHE A 172 -6.71 -0.05 5.52
CA PHE A 172 -8.07 0.15 6.03
C PHE A 172 -8.97 1.00 5.13
N LEU A 173 -8.45 2.07 4.53
CA LEU A 173 -9.24 2.90 3.61
C LEU A 173 -9.66 2.13 2.35
N TRP A 174 -8.91 1.12 1.91
CA TRP A 174 -9.37 0.22 0.85
C TRP A 174 -10.59 -0.58 1.29
N MET A 175 -10.60 -1.05 2.54
CA MET A 175 -11.76 -1.75 3.13
C MET A 175 -13.01 -0.87 3.13
N VAL A 176 -12.84 0.39 3.57
CA VAL A 176 -13.91 1.38 3.60
C VAL A 176 -14.45 1.66 2.19
N ARG A 177 -13.58 1.84 1.20
CA ARG A 177 -13.99 2.11 -0.19
C ARG A 177 -14.75 0.96 -0.83
N ILE A 178 -14.30 -0.27 -0.57
CA ILE A 178 -14.98 -1.48 -1.06
C ILE A 178 -16.34 -1.61 -0.39
N ALA A 179 -16.42 -1.41 0.93
CA ALA A 179 -17.68 -1.47 1.67
C ALA A 179 -18.65 -0.37 1.22
N GLN A 180 -18.19 0.87 1.05
CA GLN A 180 -18.98 1.99 0.54
C GLN A 180 -19.54 1.71 -0.86
N GLY A 181 -18.80 1.00 -1.71
CA GLY A 181 -19.27 0.62 -3.05
C GLY A 181 -20.53 -0.26 -3.02
N VAL A 182 -20.76 -1.01 -1.94
CA VAL A 182 -21.91 -1.91 -1.77
C VAL A 182 -22.97 -1.33 -0.81
N TRP A 183 -22.54 -0.65 0.26
CA TRP A 183 -23.41 -0.02 1.27
C TRP A 183 -23.10 1.47 1.43
N PRO A 184 -23.43 2.31 0.43
CA PRO A 184 -23.08 3.74 0.43
C PRO A 184 -23.81 4.55 1.52
N ASP A 185 -24.99 4.10 1.95
CA ASP A 185 -25.78 4.78 2.98
C ASP A 185 -25.25 4.51 4.39
N GLU A 186 -24.55 3.38 4.59
CA GLU A 186 -24.04 2.95 5.91
C GLU A 186 -22.57 3.35 6.11
N ILE A 187 -21.74 3.17 5.08
CA ILE A 187 -20.30 3.43 5.13
C ILE A 187 -19.94 4.51 4.13
N GLN A 188 -19.31 5.58 4.63
CA GLN A 188 -18.88 6.72 3.82
C GLN A 188 -17.43 7.07 4.18
N GLU A 189 -16.54 7.02 3.20
CA GLU A 189 -15.11 7.34 3.33
C GLU A 189 -14.83 8.67 4.06
N PRO A 190 -15.53 9.79 3.78
CA PRO A 190 -15.30 11.06 4.47
C PRO A 190 -15.41 10.98 6.00
N ASN A 191 -16.21 10.05 6.54
CA ASN A 191 -16.42 9.91 7.99
C ASN A 191 -15.16 9.43 8.72
N TYR A 192 -14.19 8.83 8.00
CA TYR A 192 -12.94 8.33 8.57
C TYR A 192 -11.80 9.36 8.59
N PHE A 193 -12.04 10.56 8.07
CA PHE A 193 -11.10 11.67 8.11
C PHE A 193 -11.49 12.68 9.19
N THR A 194 -10.50 13.47 9.63
CA THR A 194 -10.78 14.65 10.45
C THR A 194 -11.52 15.72 9.64
N PRO A 195 -12.10 16.75 10.29
CA PRO A 195 -12.67 17.90 9.56
C PRO A 195 -11.68 18.62 8.64
N GLN A 196 -10.37 18.45 8.87
CA GLN A 196 -9.28 18.96 8.05
C GLN A 196 -8.90 18.03 6.89
N GLY A 197 -9.56 16.87 6.75
CA GLY A 197 -9.27 15.86 5.73
C GLY A 197 -8.08 14.96 6.06
N GLU A 198 -7.62 14.92 7.32
CA GLU A 198 -6.45 14.13 7.71
C GLU A 198 -6.85 12.71 8.15
N TYR A 199 -6.02 11.72 7.78
CA TYR A 199 -6.16 10.34 8.25
C TYR A 199 -5.36 10.15 9.54
N ARG A 200 -6.05 10.08 10.68
CA ARG A 200 -5.46 10.13 12.03
C ARG A 200 -5.91 8.93 12.86
N VAL A 201 -5.04 8.46 13.75
CA VAL A 201 -5.29 7.41 14.76
C VAL A 201 -5.12 7.90 16.20
N ASP A 202 -4.64 9.14 16.36
CA ASP A 202 -4.49 9.84 17.63
C ASP A 202 -5.84 10.29 18.22
N GLU A 203 -5.81 11.06 19.31
CA GLU A 203 -7.02 11.56 19.97
C GLU A 203 -7.93 12.40 19.03
N ARG A 204 -7.34 13.03 18.01
CA ARG A 204 -8.04 13.84 16.99
C ARG A 204 -8.66 13.01 15.88
N ALA A 205 -8.45 11.70 15.87
CA ALA A 205 -9.12 10.79 14.94
C ALA A 205 -10.64 10.95 14.99
N SER A 206 -11.28 10.72 13.84
CA SER A 206 -12.74 10.82 13.75
C SER A 206 -13.43 9.79 14.64
N ASN A 207 -14.69 10.06 14.99
CA ASN A 207 -15.48 9.12 15.80
C ASN A 207 -15.71 7.80 15.05
N ALA A 208 -15.88 7.84 13.72
CA ALA A 208 -16.01 6.62 12.92
C ALA A 208 -14.73 5.79 12.97
N MET A 209 -13.55 6.41 12.89
CA MET A 209 -12.26 5.73 13.04
C MET A 209 -12.17 5.05 14.42
N LYS A 210 -12.34 5.82 15.50
CA LYS A 210 -12.18 5.32 16.88
C LYS A 210 -13.19 4.23 17.26
N ASN A 211 -14.39 4.27 16.67
CA ASN A 211 -15.44 3.29 16.92
C ASN A 211 -15.37 2.08 16.00
N SER A 212 -14.60 2.13 14.91
CA SER A 212 -14.47 1.01 13.98
C SER A 212 -13.89 -0.23 14.67
N LEU A 213 -14.39 -1.41 14.28
CA LEU A 213 -13.92 -2.68 14.80
C LEU A 213 -12.41 -2.84 14.56
N MET A 214 -11.94 -2.47 13.37
CA MET A 214 -10.51 -2.53 13.01
C MET A 214 -9.62 -1.70 13.96
N TYR A 215 -10.02 -0.45 14.27
CA TYR A 215 -9.27 0.39 15.21
C TYR A 215 -9.26 -0.20 16.61
N LYS A 216 -10.42 -0.67 17.09
CA LYS A 216 -10.54 -1.29 18.41
C LYS A 216 -9.63 -2.51 18.54
N MET A 217 -9.68 -3.44 17.59
CA MET A 217 -8.85 -4.64 17.58
C MET A 217 -7.36 -4.33 17.40
N SER A 218 -7.00 -3.32 16.61
CA SER A 218 -5.59 -2.99 16.41
C SER A 218 -4.96 -2.33 17.63
N TYR A 219 -5.67 -1.41 18.30
CA TYR A 219 -5.13 -0.61 19.40
C TYR A 219 -5.57 -1.07 20.80
N TYR A 220 -6.31 -2.18 20.93
CA TYR A 220 -6.69 -2.75 22.22
C TYR A 220 -5.46 -2.95 23.11
N ARG A 221 -5.48 -2.38 24.32
CA ARG A 221 -4.38 -2.42 25.31
C ARG A 221 -3.01 -1.92 24.83
N PHE A 222 -2.92 -1.31 23.65
CA PHE A 222 -1.65 -0.83 23.10
C PHE A 222 -1.04 0.31 23.94
N ALA A 223 -1.89 1.16 24.54
CA ALA A 223 -1.44 2.22 25.46
C ALA A 223 -0.87 1.68 26.78
N GLU A 224 -1.22 0.46 27.18
CA GLU A 224 -0.76 -0.15 28.45
C GLU A 224 0.68 -0.65 28.34
N LEU A 225 1.18 -0.89 27.13
CA LEU A 225 2.49 -1.49 26.85
C LEU A 225 3.67 -0.68 27.39
N LEU A 226 3.52 0.64 27.50
CA LEU A 226 4.57 1.55 28.00
C LEU A 226 4.33 2.02 29.45
N GLY A 227 3.68 1.19 30.28
CA GLY A 227 3.53 1.48 31.72
C GLY A 227 2.69 2.73 32.03
N GLY A 228 1.68 3.02 31.20
CA GLY A 228 0.75 4.13 31.38
C GLY A 228 1.14 5.45 30.67
N GLY A 229 2.22 5.45 29.90
CA GLY A 229 2.56 6.53 28.98
C GLY A 229 1.70 6.53 27.70
N GLN A 230 1.73 7.62 26.93
CA GLN A 230 1.15 7.62 25.57
C GLN A 230 2.01 6.75 24.65
N ALA A 231 1.45 5.64 24.18
CA ALA A 231 2.10 4.83 23.16
C ALA A 231 2.16 5.58 21.83
N THR A 232 3.21 5.34 21.06
CA THR A 232 3.38 5.94 19.73
C THR A 232 3.28 4.84 18.69
N ASP A 233 2.38 5.01 17.72
CA ASP A 233 2.37 4.19 16.51
C ASP A 233 3.59 4.57 15.67
N ARG A 234 4.58 3.69 15.57
CA ARG A 234 5.83 3.93 14.86
C ARG A 234 5.68 4.00 13.34
N VAL A 235 4.60 3.46 12.77
CA VAL A 235 4.35 3.59 11.32
C VAL A 235 3.88 5.00 10.99
N ARG A 236 2.97 5.53 11.80
CA ARG A 236 2.34 6.85 11.57
C ARG A 236 3.03 8.00 12.27
N GLN A 237 3.91 7.71 13.23
CA GLN A 237 4.51 8.69 14.14
C GLN A 237 3.43 9.50 14.88
N GLN A 238 2.35 8.83 15.30
CA GLN A 238 1.21 9.43 16.00
C GLN A 238 1.11 8.86 17.41
N GLN A 239 0.84 9.73 18.39
CA GLN A 239 0.59 9.33 19.77
C GLN A 239 -0.84 8.82 19.91
N VAL A 240 -1.00 7.58 20.34
CA VAL A 240 -2.33 7.00 20.55
C VAL A 240 -2.96 7.57 21.83
N PRO A 241 -4.30 7.56 21.95
CA PRO A 241 -4.98 7.97 23.16
C PRO A 241 -4.48 7.22 24.40
N LYS A 242 -4.40 7.92 25.55
CA LYS A 242 -3.98 7.33 26.84
C LYS A 242 -4.89 6.19 27.28
N ILE A 243 -6.19 6.34 27.05
CA ILE A 243 -7.19 5.33 27.33
C ILE A 243 -7.45 4.58 26.04
N GLY A 244 -7.05 3.32 26.00
CA GLY A 244 -7.25 2.45 24.85
C GLY A 244 -8.73 2.12 24.59
N PRO A 245 -9.05 1.63 23.39
CA PRO A 245 -10.39 1.13 23.10
C PRO A 245 -10.71 -0.08 23.98
N THR A 246 -12.01 -0.29 24.21
CA THR A 246 -12.53 -1.49 24.86
C THR A 246 -13.37 -2.27 23.87
N SER A 247 -13.33 -3.60 24.00
CA SER A 247 -14.17 -4.54 23.27
C SER A 247 -15.11 -5.22 24.25
N ASP A 248 -16.36 -5.41 23.85
CA ASP A 248 -17.39 -6.09 24.64
C ASP A 248 -17.84 -7.41 23.99
N TYR A 249 -17.70 -7.54 22.67
CA TYR A 249 -18.15 -8.65 21.84
C TYR A 249 -17.02 -9.56 21.35
N LEU A 250 -15.78 -9.08 21.37
CA LEU A 250 -14.59 -9.85 21.02
C LEU A 250 -13.61 -9.85 22.20
N ASP A 251 -12.96 -10.98 22.43
CA ASP A 251 -11.89 -11.13 23.41
C ASP A 251 -10.55 -11.36 22.71
N GLU A 252 -9.48 -10.78 23.24
CA GLU A 252 -8.13 -11.06 22.77
C GLU A 252 -7.76 -12.50 23.15
N ALA A 253 -7.59 -13.37 22.15
CA ALA A 253 -7.25 -14.77 22.35
C ALA A 253 -5.73 -14.99 22.36
N TYR A 254 -5.02 -14.33 21.43
CA TYR A 254 -3.57 -14.44 21.31
C TYR A 254 -2.95 -13.22 20.62
N THR A 255 -1.84 -12.75 21.17
CA THR A 255 -0.96 -11.71 20.58
C THR A 255 0.50 -12.12 20.84
N PRO A 256 1.34 -12.27 19.79
CA PRO A 256 2.74 -12.65 19.90
C PRO A 256 3.60 -11.51 20.45
N GLU A 257 4.87 -11.80 20.73
CA GLU A 257 5.80 -10.88 21.39
C GLU A 257 5.92 -9.51 20.69
N ASN A 258 6.00 -9.48 19.36
CA ASN A 258 6.18 -8.24 18.61
C ASN A 258 4.86 -7.60 18.15
N TRP A 259 3.71 -8.15 18.58
CA TRP A 259 2.37 -7.65 18.30
C TRP A 259 2.06 -7.52 16.80
N ILE A 260 2.66 -8.36 15.95
CA ILE A 260 2.42 -8.30 14.49
C ILE A 260 1.06 -8.87 14.09
N MET A 261 0.64 -9.98 14.70
CA MET A 261 -0.63 -10.64 14.41
C MET A 261 -1.47 -10.76 15.68
N ARG A 262 -2.68 -10.20 15.66
CA ARG A 262 -3.60 -10.25 16.79
C ARG A 262 -4.78 -11.13 16.45
N ILE A 263 -5.08 -12.07 17.32
CA ILE A 263 -6.19 -13.01 17.16
C ILE A 263 -7.23 -12.71 18.23
N TYR A 264 -8.45 -12.48 17.79
CA TYR A 264 -9.60 -12.22 18.63
C TYR A 264 -10.61 -13.35 18.52
N GLU A 265 -11.16 -13.80 19.64
CA GLU A 265 -12.28 -14.73 19.68
C GLU A 265 -13.59 -13.94 19.69
N VAL A 266 -14.53 -14.33 18.82
CA VAL A 266 -15.87 -13.76 18.78
C VAL A 266 -16.70 -14.41 19.88
N ARG A 267 -17.19 -13.62 20.83
CA ARG A 267 -18.02 -14.15 21.91
C ARG A 267 -19.28 -14.79 21.37
N LYS A 268 -19.68 -15.89 21.98
CA LYS A 268 -20.96 -16.54 21.68
C LYS A 268 -22.09 -15.80 22.37
N GLU A 269 -23.27 -15.85 21.77
CA GLU A 269 -24.46 -15.30 22.38
C GLU A 269 -24.76 -16.02 23.70
N ASP A 270 -25.15 -15.27 24.72
CA ASP A 270 -25.58 -15.84 25.98
C ASP A 270 -26.88 -16.64 25.77
N PHE A 271 -26.98 -17.82 26.39
CA PHE A 271 -28.16 -18.69 26.32
C PHE A 271 -29.44 -17.97 26.79
N LEU A 272 -29.30 -16.93 27.61
CA LEU A 272 -30.39 -16.11 28.13
C LEU A 272 -30.78 -14.94 27.20
N GLY A 273 -30.13 -14.79 26.05
CA GLY A 273 -30.36 -13.69 25.11
C GLY A 273 -30.00 -12.31 25.67
N CYS A 274 -29.17 -12.27 26.72
CA CYS A 274 -28.72 -11.01 27.30
C CYS A 274 -27.72 -10.33 26.38
N ASP A 275 -27.92 -9.03 26.16
CA ASP A 275 -26.98 -8.19 25.43
C ASP A 275 -25.59 -8.21 26.11
N LEU A 276 -24.55 -8.58 25.36
CA LEU A 276 -23.18 -8.78 25.85
C LEU A 276 -22.62 -7.50 26.49
N LYS A 277 -22.96 -6.33 25.94
CA LYS A 277 -22.56 -5.04 26.49
C LYS A 277 -23.17 -4.79 27.86
N SER A 278 -24.45 -5.13 28.02
CA SER A 278 -25.16 -5.06 29.30
C SER A 278 -24.60 -6.05 30.33
N ALA A 279 -24.28 -7.27 29.91
CA ALA A 279 -23.64 -8.29 30.75
C ALA A 279 -22.26 -7.83 31.24
N ASN A 280 -21.41 -7.30 30.36
CA ASN A 280 -20.10 -6.75 30.71
C ASN A 280 -20.21 -5.54 31.63
N ALA A 281 -21.19 -4.65 31.40
CA ALA A 281 -21.42 -3.51 32.27
C ALA A 281 -21.81 -3.95 33.69
N PHE A 282 -22.64 -4.99 33.81
CA PHE A 282 -22.99 -5.60 35.09
C PHE A 282 -21.77 -6.24 35.78
N ALA A 283 -20.98 -7.02 35.06
CA ALA A 283 -19.75 -7.64 35.58
C ALA A 283 -18.73 -6.59 36.06
N LYS A 284 -18.61 -5.46 35.35
CA LYS A 284 -17.78 -4.30 35.74
C LYS A 284 -18.37 -3.48 36.90
N GLY A 285 -19.43 -3.96 37.55
CA GLY A 285 -20.05 -3.32 38.73
C GLY A 285 -20.88 -2.07 38.42
N LYS A 286 -21.15 -1.76 37.14
CA LYS A 286 -21.96 -0.60 36.78
C LYS A 286 -23.44 -0.92 36.99
N LYS A 287 -24.04 -0.33 38.02
CA LYS A 287 -25.48 -0.45 38.27
C LYS A 287 -26.27 0.17 37.11
N ARG A 288 -27.15 -0.63 36.50
CA ARG A 288 -28.09 -0.16 35.48
C ARG A 288 -28.92 1.00 36.05
N LYS A 289 -28.80 2.19 35.48
CA LYS A 289 -29.70 3.31 35.84
C LYS A 289 -31.13 2.86 35.51
N ARG A 290 -32.02 2.88 36.51
CA ARG A 290 -33.46 2.66 36.31
C ARG A 290 -33.97 3.72 35.32
N SER A 291 -34.09 3.38 34.05
CA SER A 291 -34.85 4.18 33.10
C SER A 291 -36.32 4.11 33.51
N LYS A 292 -36.98 5.26 33.64
CA LYS A 292 -38.43 5.31 33.85
C LYS A 292 -39.09 4.51 32.71
N PRO A 293 -40.07 3.63 32.98
CA PRO A 293 -40.78 2.94 31.91
C PRO A 293 -41.38 4.01 30.98
N VAL A 294 -41.15 3.84 29.68
CA VAL A 294 -41.78 4.68 28.65
C VAL A 294 -43.28 4.58 28.87
N SER A 295 -43.96 5.70 29.14
CA SER A 295 -45.40 5.67 29.27
C SER A 295 -45.97 5.23 27.93
N ARG A 296 -46.68 4.10 27.92
CA ARG A 296 -47.50 3.70 26.77
C ARG A 296 -48.42 4.88 26.48
N ARG A 297 -48.20 5.58 25.36
CA ARG A 297 -49.20 6.52 24.84
C ARG A 297 -50.48 5.70 24.67
N ARG A 298 -51.53 6.08 25.40
CA ARG A 298 -52.87 5.50 25.22
C ARG A 298 -53.23 5.68 23.74
N ALA A 299 -53.66 4.60 23.09
CA ALA A 299 -54.32 4.69 21.80
C ALA A 299 -55.50 5.65 21.96
N ILE A 300 -55.54 6.68 21.12
CA ILE A 300 -56.69 7.57 21.01
C ILE A 300 -57.78 6.75 20.32
N HIS A 301 -58.95 6.72 20.96
CA HIS A 301 -60.16 6.02 20.52
C HIS A 301 -60.62 6.44 19.12
#